data_AF-A0A8J3X499-F1
#
_entry.id   AF-A0A8J3X499-F1
#
_cell.length_a   1.000
_cell.length_b   1.000
_cell.length_c   1.000
_cell.angle_alpha   90.00
_cell.angle_beta   90.00
_cell.angle_gamma   90.00
#
_symmetry.space_group_name_H-M   'P 1'
#
loop_
_entity.id
_entity.type
_entity.pdbx_description
1 polymer ?
#
loop_
_entity_poly.entity_id
_entity_poly.type
_entity_poly.pdbx_seq_one_letter_code
_entity_poly.pdbx_strand_id
1 'polypeptide(L)'
;MSGGIRMRPGDDRLRGGCSMTAEPTAARQSHARIDKIRTALQHRFELLAAIRNFQHALARPSGDPGWRHGVACQLPRLRSAFVTHVELTGGPEGLYAEVLADAPRLARQVSDLSREHATMAEALDALALAVDAEPERVRAWGAELLRELSRHRQRGADLVHQAYATDLGGET
;
A
#
# COMPACT_ATOMS: atom_id res chain seq x y z
N MET A 1 36.88 11.90 78.92
CA MET A 1 36.56 12.58 77.65
C MET A 1 37.21 11.80 76.53
N SER A 2 36.47 11.61 75.43
CA SER A 2 36.87 10.88 74.20
C SER A 2 36.96 9.36 74.34
N GLY A 3 36.37 8.53 73.49
CA GLY A 3 35.55 8.70 72.31
C GLY A 3 35.14 7.29 71.87
N GLY A 4 33.84 7.09 71.62
CA GLY A 4 33.26 5.76 71.38
C GLY A 4 33.15 5.36 69.91
N ILE A 5 32.77 4.10 69.76
CA ILE A 5 31.90 3.54 68.70
C ILE A 5 32.61 3.00 67.43
N ARG A 6 33.00 1.72 67.55
CA ARG A 6 32.60 0.53 66.75
C ARG A 6 32.25 0.75 65.26
N MET A 7 33.13 0.26 64.38
CA MET A 7 32.81 -0.13 63.00
C MET A 7 32.61 -1.64 62.90
N ARG A 8 31.49 -2.08 62.31
CA ARG A 8 31.35 -3.39 61.67
C ARG A 8 30.55 -3.21 60.35
N PRO A 9 30.92 -3.89 59.27
CA PRO A 9 30.23 -3.77 57.99
C PRO A 9 29.13 -4.84 57.85
N GLY A 10 27.99 -4.42 57.31
CA GLY A 10 26.92 -5.23 56.72
C GLY A 10 26.19 -4.28 55.78
N ASP A 11 26.48 -4.35 54.49
CA ASP A 11 25.68 -5.06 53.49
C ASP A 11 24.26 -4.47 53.40
N ASP A 12 24.02 -3.62 52.41
CA ASP A 12 22.99 -3.98 51.43
C ASP A 12 23.15 -3.19 50.13
N ARG A 13 23.01 -3.95 49.05
CA ARG A 13 22.91 -3.48 47.68
C ARG A 13 21.60 -2.71 47.57
N LEU A 14 21.50 -1.75 46.66
CA LEU A 14 20.40 -1.71 45.68
C LEU A 14 20.76 -0.75 44.55
N ARG A 15 21.35 -1.38 43.54
CA ARG A 15 21.46 -0.98 42.15
C ARG A 15 20.06 -0.67 41.60
N GLY A 16 19.71 0.61 41.48
CA GLY A 16 18.58 1.08 40.68
C GLY A 16 19.00 1.32 39.23
N GLY A 17 19.38 0.25 38.52
CA GLY A 17 19.60 0.33 37.08
C GLY A 17 18.26 0.31 36.36
N CYS A 18 17.88 1.40 35.69
CA CYS A 18 16.86 1.37 34.65
C CYS A 18 17.24 0.30 33.62
N SER A 19 16.68 -0.91 33.75
CA SER A 19 16.64 -1.86 32.65
C SER A 19 15.66 -1.31 31.63
N MET A 20 16.13 -0.41 30.77
CA MET A 20 15.58 -0.32 29.44
C MET A 20 15.90 -1.66 28.78
N THR A 21 14.96 -2.61 28.86
CA THR A 21 14.97 -3.76 27.97
C THR A 21 14.80 -3.22 26.57
N ALA A 22 15.91 -2.85 25.93
CA ALA A 22 15.93 -2.57 24.51
C ALA A 22 15.48 -3.86 23.84
N GLU A 23 14.25 -3.86 23.31
CA GLU A 23 13.80 -4.94 22.45
C GLU A 23 14.89 -5.27 21.42
N PRO A 24 15.16 -6.56 21.17
CA PRO A 24 16.14 -6.96 20.19
C PRO A 24 15.84 -6.32 18.84
N THR A 25 16.85 -5.78 18.16
CA THR A 25 16.71 -5.13 16.85
C THR A 25 15.97 -6.00 15.83
N ALA A 26 16.16 -7.33 15.91
CA ALA A 26 15.45 -8.30 15.09
C ALA A 26 13.91 -8.29 15.31
N ALA A 27 13.45 -8.22 16.57
CA ALA A 27 12.02 -8.16 16.89
C ALA A 27 11.38 -6.85 16.40
N ARG A 28 12.10 -5.73 16.51
CA ARG A 28 11.67 -4.43 15.95
C ARG A 28 11.58 -4.46 14.43
N GLN A 29 12.54 -5.10 13.76
CA GLN A 29 12.53 -5.28 12.31
C GLN A 29 11.35 -6.15 11.84
N SER A 30 11.02 -7.22 12.58
CA SER A 30 9.84 -8.05 12.31
C SER A 30 8.52 -7.29 12.48
N HIS A 31 8.35 -6.49 13.54
CA HIS A 31 7.15 -5.67 13.74
C HIS A 31 7.00 -4.60 12.64
N ALA A 32 8.09 -3.90 12.31
CA ALA A 32 8.09 -2.91 11.23
C ALA A 32 7.70 -3.54 9.88
N ARG A 33 8.16 -4.76 9.60
CA ARG A 33 7.78 -5.51 8.38
C ARG A 33 6.29 -5.88 8.38
N ILE A 34 5.76 -6.37 9.51
CA ILE A 34 4.33 -6.73 9.64
C ILE A 34 3.43 -5.49 9.46
N ASP A 35 3.80 -4.35 10.05
CA ASP A 35 3.02 -3.12 9.93
C ASP A 35 3.04 -2.56 8.50
N LYS A 36 4.18 -2.65 7.80
CA LYS A 36 4.28 -2.33 6.37
C LYS A 36 3.37 -3.22 5.52
N ILE A 37 3.39 -4.53 5.74
CA ILE A 37 2.51 -5.47 5.03
C ILE A 37 1.03 -5.14 5.29
N ARG A 38 0.65 -4.88 6.55
CA ARG A 38 -0.72 -4.50 6.90
C ARG A 38 -1.15 -3.21 6.21
N THR A 39 -0.28 -2.20 6.20
CA THR A 39 -0.50 -0.92 5.53
C THR A 39 -0.70 -1.11 4.03
N ALA A 40 0.20 -1.87 3.37
CA ALA A 40 0.07 -2.18 1.95
C ALA A 40 -1.22 -2.94 1.61
N LEU A 41 -1.64 -3.89 2.45
CA LEU A 41 -2.90 -4.61 2.29
C LEU A 41 -4.12 -3.69 2.45
N GLN A 42 -4.14 -2.84 3.49
CA GLN A 42 -5.22 -1.89 3.73
C GLN A 42 -5.45 -0.98 2.52
N HIS A 43 -4.39 -0.38 1.97
CA HIS A 43 -4.52 0.51 0.83
C HIS A 43 -4.88 -0.22 -0.48
N ARG A 44 -4.44 -1.49 -0.64
CA ARG A 44 -4.94 -2.35 -1.72
C ARG A 44 -6.45 -2.58 -1.61
N PHE A 45 -6.99 -2.74 -0.40
CA PHE A 45 -8.44 -2.83 -0.18
C PHE A 45 -9.17 -1.52 -0.49
N GLU A 46 -8.56 -0.37 -0.20
CA GLU A 46 -9.12 0.95 -0.51
C GLU A 46 -9.21 1.20 -2.02
N LEU A 47 -8.14 0.92 -2.77
CA LEU A 47 -8.18 1.00 -4.24
C LEU A 47 -9.24 0.06 -4.82
N LEU A 48 -9.31 -1.18 -4.33
CA LEU A 48 -10.35 -2.14 -4.71
C LEU A 48 -11.76 -1.61 -4.45
N ALA A 49 -12.00 -0.99 -3.30
CA ALA A 49 -13.29 -0.40 -2.97
C ALA A 49 -13.64 0.75 -3.91
N ALA A 50 -12.67 1.62 -4.22
CA ALA A 50 -12.87 2.73 -5.13
C ALA A 50 -13.17 2.26 -6.57
N ILE A 51 -12.46 1.23 -7.05
CA ILE A 51 -12.74 0.57 -8.34
C ILE A 51 -14.18 0.06 -8.41
N ARG A 52 -14.64 -0.66 -7.37
CA ARG A 52 -16.00 -1.19 -7.32
C ARG A 52 -17.06 -0.09 -7.29
N ASN A 53 -16.83 0.97 -6.52
CA ASN A 53 -17.77 2.09 -6.45
C ASN A 53 -17.89 2.82 -7.80
N PHE A 54 -16.76 3.01 -8.50
CA PHE A 54 -16.74 3.60 -9.82
C PHE A 54 -17.42 2.69 -10.87
N GLN A 55 -17.14 1.38 -10.84
CA GLN A 55 -17.83 0.37 -11.64
C GLN A 55 -19.35 0.45 -11.45
N HIS A 56 -19.81 0.52 -10.20
CA HIS A 56 -21.23 0.60 -9.89
C HIS A 56 -21.87 1.89 -10.44
N ALA A 57 -21.20 3.04 -10.30
CA ALA A 57 -21.66 4.30 -10.88
C ALA A 57 -21.76 4.24 -12.41
N LEU A 58 -20.76 3.68 -13.09
CA LEU A 58 -20.74 3.55 -14.55
C LEU A 58 -21.82 2.59 -15.08
N ALA A 59 -22.12 1.51 -14.33
CA ALA A 59 -23.07 0.48 -14.74
C ALA A 59 -24.54 0.93 -14.69
N ARG A 60 -24.84 2.08 -14.04
CA ARG A 60 -26.20 2.65 -14.05
C ARG A 60 -26.65 3.01 -15.48
N PRO A 61 -27.96 3.04 -15.78
CA PRO A 61 -28.46 3.52 -17.07
C PRO A 61 -27.96 4.95 -17.36
N SER A 62 -27.41 5.21 -18.55
CA SER A 62 -26.88 6.53 -18.93
C SER A 62 -27.97 7.61 -19.06
N GLY A 63 -29.20 7.19 -19.37
CA GLY A 63 -30.38 8.07 -19.40
C GLY A 63 -30.93 8.45 -18.01
N ASP A 64 -30.37 7.90 -16.92
CA ASP A 64 -30.70 8.32 -15.56
C ASP A 64 -30.10 9.73 -15.29
N PRO A 65 -30.91 10.73 -14.90
CA PRO A 65 -30.42 12.07 -14.58
C PRO A 65 -29.31 12.09 -13.50
N GLY A 66 -29.28 11.09 -12.61
CA GLY A 66 -28.26 10.93 -11.58
C GLY A 66 -26.97 10.23 -12.05
N TRP A 67 -26.92 9.70 -13.28
CA TRP A 67 -25.79 8.94 -13.78
C TRP A 67 -24.51 9.79 -13.81
N ARG A 68 -24.57 10.96 -14.44
CA ARG A 68 -23.41 11.86 -14.58
C ARG A 68 -22.90 12.32 -13.23
N HIS A 69 -23.80 12.71 -12.34
CA HIS A 69 -23.46 13.07 -10.96
C HIS A 69 -22.76 11.91 -10.23
N GLY A 70 -23.29 10.69 -10.35
CA GLY A 70 -22.68 9.49 -9.76
C GLY A 70 -21.25 9.24 -10.25
N VAL A 71 -21.02 9.33 -11.57
CA VAL A 71 -19.68 9.19 -12.17
C VAL A 71 -18.74 10.29 -11.69
N ALA A 72 -19.20 11.56 -11.72
CA ALA A 72 -18.42 12.72 -11.28
C ALA A 72 -18.07 12.67 -9.79
N CYS A 73 -18.91 12.08 -8.93
CA CYS A 73 -18.61 11.90 -7.51
C CYS A 73 -17.62 10.76 -7.24
N GLN A 74 -17.66 9.67 -8.01
CA GLN A 74 -16.79 8.51 -7.76
C GLN A 74 -15.41 8.64 -8.41
N LEU A 75 -15.27 9.36 -9.52
CA LEU A 75 -14.00 9.47 -10.23
C LEU A 75 -12.89 10.14 -9.40
N PRO A 76 -13.11 11.24 -8.66
CA PRO A 76 -12.09 11.81 -7.76
C PRO A 76 -11.68 10.85 -6.63
N ARG A 77 -12.62 10.04 -6.14
CA ARG A 77 -12.34 9.03 -5.11
C ARG A 77 -11.45 7.91 -5.64
N LEU A 78 -11.72 7.44 -6.86
CA LEU A 78 -10.87 6.48 -7.55
C LEU A 78 -9.47 7.05 -7.78
N ARG A 79 -9.38 8.30 -8.25
CA ARG A 79 -8.10 9.00 -8.45
C ARG A 79 -7.29 9.09 -7.16
N SER A 80 -7.91 9.52 -6.07
CA SER A 80 -7.24 9.62 -4.77
C SER A 80 -6.69 8.27 -4.31
N ALA A 81 -7.51 7.21 -4.37
CA ALA A 81 -7.07 5.87 -3.97
C ALA A 81 -5.96 5.34 -4.88
N PHE A 82 -5.99 5.68 -6.16
CA PHE A 82 -4.94 5.31 -7.11
C PHE A 82 -3.61 6.02 -6.81
N VAL A 83 -3.61 7.32 -6.53
CA VAL A 83 -2.40 8.06 -6.15
C VAL A 83 -1.75 7.45 -4.91
N THR A 84 -2.55 7.17 -3.87
CA THR A 84 -2.06 6.49 -2.66
C THR A 84 -1.47 5.12 -2.97
N HIS A 85 -2.10 4.33 -3.84
CA HIS A 85 -1.55 3.04 -4.30
C HIS A 85 -0.19 3.22 -5.00
N VAL A 86 -0.05 4.22 -5.87
CA VAL A 86 1.22 4.50 -6.58
C VAL A 86 2.33 4.87 -5.59
N GLU A 87 2.04 5.73 -4.62
CA GLU A 87 3.01 6.13 -3.59
C GLU A 87 3.50 4.95 -2.76
N LEU A 88 2.59 4.07 -2.34
CA LEU A 88 2.92 2.92 -1.50
C LEU A 88 3.63 1.79 -2.24
N THR A 89 3.37 1.66 -3.54
CA THR A 89 3.99 0.62 -4.36
C THR A 89 5.29 1.08 -4.99
N GLY A 90 5.31 2.26 -5.61
CA GLY A 90 6.44 2.79 -6.38
C GLY A 90 7.29 3.84 -5.65
N GLY A 91 6.91 4.28 -4.45
CA GLY A 91 7.71 5.23 -3.67
C GLY A 91 9.10 4.67 -3.30
N PRO A 92 10.04 5.53 -2.86
CA PRO A 92 11.41 5.11 -2.51
C PRO A 92 11.47 4.01 -1.43
N GLU A 93 10.52 4.04 -0.50
CA GLU A 93 10.34 3.05 0.57
C GLU A 93 9.12 2.14 0.31
N GLY A 94 8.65 2.12 -0.94
CA GLY A 94 7.47 1.38 -1.37
C GLY A 94 7.77 -0.09 -1.65
N LEU A 95 6.71 -0.87 -1.83
CA LEU A 95 6.78 -2.32 -2.05
C LEU A 95 7.73 -2.72 -3.19
N TYR A 96 7.79 -1.95 -4.28
CA TYR A 96 8.67 -2.26 -5.40
C TYR A 96 10.16 -2.13 -5.04
N ALA A 97 10.53 -1.20 -4.15
CA ALA A 97 11.90 -1.11 -3.67
C ALA A 97 12.29 -2.36 -2.86
N GLU A 98 11.38 -2.86 -2.02
CA GLU A 98 11.59 -4.10 -1.25
C GLU A 98 11.70 -5.32 -2.18
N VAL A 99 10.80 -5.44 -3.16
CA VAL A 99 10.86 -6.51 -4.17
C VAL A 99 12.16 -6.47 -4.95
N LEU A 100 12.68 -5.28 -5.31
CA LEU A 100 13.95 -5.16 -6.02
C LEU A 100 15.16 -5.54 -5.16
N ALA A 101 15.11 -5.27 -3.85
CA ALA A 101 16.16 -5.68 -2.91
C ALA A 101 16.18 -7.21 -2.74
N ASP A 102 15.01 -7.84 -2.58
CA ASP A 102 14.89 -9.28 -2.31
C ASP A 102 14.95 -10.14 -3.59
N ALA A 103 14.44 -9.62 -4.72
CA ALA A 103 14.33 -10.33 -5.99
C ALA A 103 14.74 -9.46 -7.20
N PRO A 104 16.03 -9.08 -7.35
CA PRO A 104 16.51 -8.21 -8.44
C PRO A 104 16.15 -8.69 -9.86
N ARG A 105 15.98 -10.00 -10.05
CA ARG A 105 15.52 -10.64 -11.30
C ARG A 105 14.18 -10.09 -11.81
N LEU A 106 13.37 -9.49 -10.94
CA LEU A 106 12.04 -8.93 -11.27
C LEU A 106 12.09 -7.46 -11.72
N ALA A 107 13.28 -6.86 -11.88
CA ALA A 107 13.42 -5.44 -12.21
C ALA A 107 12.65 -4.99 -13.45
N ARG A 108 12.61 -5.83 -14.50
CA ARG A 108 11.82 -5.53 -15.70
C ARG A 108 10.32 -5.43 -15.39
N GLN A 109 9.77 -6.37 -14.62
CA GLN A 109 8.35 -6.36 -14.27
C GLN A 109 7.99 -5.15 -13.41
N VAL A 110 8.84 -4.77 -12.46
CA VAL A 110 8.68 -3.56 -11.64
C VAL A 110 8.66 -2.31 -12.52
N SER A 111 9.58 -2.21 -13.49
CA SER A 111 9.63 -1.07 -14.43
C SER A 111 8.37 -0.98 -15.29
N ASP A 112 7.88 -2.11 -15.79
CA ASP A 112 6.65 -2.17 -16.60
C ASP A 112 5.43 -1.73 -15.78
N LEU A 113 5.26 -2.24 -14.56
CA LEU A 113 4.17 -1.85 -13.65
C LEU A 113 4.26 -0.36 -13.25
N SER A 114 5.47 0.17 -13.11
CA SER A 114 5.67 1.59 -12.78
C SER A 114 5.29 2.51 -13.95
N ARG A 115 5.57 2.10 -15.20
CA ARG A 115 5.15 2.85 -16.39
C ARG A 115 3.62 2.88 -16.53
N GLU A 116 2.96 1.77 -16.21
CA GLU A 116 1.50 1.70 -16.23
C GLU A 116 0.84 2.64 -15.22
N HIS A 117 1.48 2.91 -14.08
CA HIS A 117 0.98 3.89 -13.14
C HIS A 117 0.80 5.26 -13.80
N ALA A 118 1.79 5.69 -14.59
CA ALA A 118 1.72 6.97 -15.31
C ALA A 118 0.59 6.96 -16.35
N THR A 119 0.49 5.90 -17.16
CA THR A 119 -0.57 5.78 -18.17
C THR A 119 -1.97 5.79 -17.55
N MET A 120 -2.18 5.13 -16.42
CA MET A 120 -3.48 5.13 -15.74
C MET A 120 -3.79 6.46 -15.06
N ALA A 121 -2.78 7.15 -14.51
CA ALA A 121 -2.96 8.50 -13.97
C ALA A 121 -3.41 9.48 -15.06
N GLU A 122 -2.77 9.44 -16.23
CA GLU A 122 -3.17 10.23 -17.39
C GLU A 122 -4.59 9.89 -17.87
N ALA A 123 -4.95 8.60 -17.91
CA ALA A 123 -6.29 8.17 -18.29
C ALA A 123 -7.37 8.62 -17.30
N LEU A 124 -7.08 8.61 -15.99
CA LEU A 124 -7.96 9.16 -14.94
C LEU A 124 -8.18 10.66 -15.13
N ASP A 125 -7.11 11.41 -15.40
CA ASP A 125 -7.17 12.86 -15.62
C ASP A 125 -7.93 13.20 -16.91
N ALA A 126 -7.66 12.48 -18.00
CA ALA A 126 -8.38 12.64 -19.26
C ALA A 126 -9.88 12.34 -19.10
N LEU A 127 -10.23 11.27 -18.37
CA LEU A 127 -11.63 10.95 -18.10
C LEU A 127 -12.32 12.01 -17.23
N ALA A 128 -11.60 12.61 -16.28
CA ALA A 128 -12.13 13.68 -15.45
C ALA A 128 -12.44 14.94 -16.26
N LEU A 129 -11.56 15.31 -17.19
CA LEU A 129 -11.80 16.41 -18.13
C LEU A 129 -12.96 16.13 -19.09
N ALA A 130 -13.20 14.85 -19.40
CA ALA A 130 -14.22 14.43 -20.35
C ALA A 130 -15.53 13.95 -19.70
N VAL A 131 -15.72 14.12 -18.39
CA VAL A 131 -16.90 13.62 -17.66
C VAL A 131 -18.23 14.17 -18.20
N ASP A 132 -18.18 15.36 -18.81
CA ASP A 132 -19.33 16.03 -19.41
C ASP A 132 -19.60 15.66 -20.88
N ALA A 133 -18.80 14.78 -21.46
CA ALA A 133 -19.01 14.26 -22.81
C ALA A 133 -20.26 13.36 -22.89
N GLU A 134 -20.54 12.86 -24.10
CA GLU A 134 -21.63 11.91 -24.35
C GLU A 134 -21.54 10.69 -23.40
N PRO A 135 -22.63 10.33 -22.67
CA PRO A 135 -22.60 9.31 -21.63
C PRO A 135 -22.01 7.95 -22.08
N GLU A 136 -22.35 7.51 -23.30
CA GLU A 136 -21.87 6.25 -23.87
C GLU A 136 -20.35 6.28 -24.12
N ARG A 137 -19.78 7.45 -24.47
CA ARG A 137 -18.32 7.61 -24.63
C ARG A 137 -17.62 7.56 -23.28
N VAL A 138 -18.13 8.31 -22.29
CA VAL A 138 -17.60 8.31 -20.92
C VAL A 138 -17.67 6.89 -20.32
N ARG A 139 -18.74 6.15 -20.59
CA ARG A 139 -18.87 4.74 -20.21
C ARG A 139 -17.82 3.86 -20.87
N ALA A 140 -17.59 4.02 -22.18
CA ALA A 140 -16.61 3.23 -22.90
C ALA A 140 -15.19 3.46 -22.35
N TRP A 141 -14.80 4.73 -22.17
CA TRP A 141 -13.51 5.10 -21.59
C TRP A 141 -13.34 4.62 -20.15
N GLY A 142 -14.38 4.80 -19.31
CA GLY A 142 -14.38 4.32 -17.94
C GLY A 142 -14.27 2.79 -17.86
N ALA A 143 -14.95 2.06 -18.74
CA ALA A 143 -14.87 0.60 -18.80
C ALA A 143 -13.48 0.11 -19.24
N GLU A 144 -12.82 0.80 -20.16
CA GLU A 144 -11.43 0.51 -20.55
C GLU A 144 -10.47 0.74 -19.38
N LEU A 145 -10.54 1.89 -18.74
CA LEU A 145 -9.74 2.20 -17.56
C LEU A 145 -9.89 1.14 -16.45
N LEU A 146 -11.12 0.67 -16.21
CA LEU A 146 -11.39 -0.38 -15.23
C LEU A 146 -10.78 -1.73 -15.61
N ARG A 147 -10.74 -2.07 -16.90
CA ARG A 147 -10.03 -3.27 -17.38
C ARG A 147 -8.53 -3.16 -17.10
N GLU A 148 -7.93 -2.03 -17.42
CA GLU A 148 -6.50 -1.79 -17.21
C GLU A 148 -6.12 -1.82 -15.72
N LEU A 149 -6.91 -1.16 -14.86
CA LEU A 149 -6.74 -1.23 -13.41
C LEU A 149 -6.82 -2.67 -12.88
N SER A 150 -7.76 -3.47 -13.39
CA SER A 150 -7.88 -4.88 -12.99
C SER A 150 -6.66 -5.70 -13.41
N ARG A 151 -6.19 -5.53 -14.64
CA ARG A 151 -5.00 -6.23 -15.18
C ARG A 151 -3.73 -5.85 -14.42
N HIS A 152 -3.55 -4.57 -14.14
CA HIS A 152 -2.42 -4.06 -13.37
C HIS A 152 -2.39 -4.64 -11.96
N ARG A 153 -3.53 -4.61 -11.26
CA ARG A 153 -3.62 -5.19 -9.92
C ARG A 153 -3.30 -6.67 -9.89
N GLN A 154 -3.76 -7.44 -10.88
CA GLN A 154 -3.43 -8.87 -10.97
C GLN A 154 -1.92 -9.06 -11.13
N ARG A 155 -1.30 -8.33 -12.07
CA ARG A 155 0.15 -8.44 -12.28
C ARG A 155 0.98 -7.97 -11.09
N GLY A 156 0.50 -6.98 -10.34
CA GLY A 156 1.08 -6.59 -9.06
C GLY A 156 0.95 -7.66 -7.96
N ALA A 157 -0.10 -8.48 -7.99
CA ALA A 157 -0.21 -9.65 -7.12
C ALA A 157 0.74 -10.78 -7.56
N ASP A 158 0.83 -11.03 -8.87
CA ASP A 158 1.73 -12.02 -9.46
C ASP A 158 3.20 -11.69 -9.16
N LEU A 159 3.58 -10.40 -9.21
CA LEU A 159 4.90 -9.92 -8.84
C LEU A 159 5.26 -10.29 -7.39
N VAL A 160 4.36 -9.99 -6.44
CA VAL A 160 4.57 -10.29 -5.01
C VAL A 160 4.66 -11.80 -4.80
N HIS A 161 3.82 -12.58 -5.46
CA HIS A 161 3.91 -14.03 -5.42
C HIS A 161 5.26 -14.53 -5.97
N GLN A 162 5.72 -14.05 -7.12
CA GLN A 162 7.03 -14.44 -7.68
C GLN A 162 8.22 -14.03 -6.82
N ALA A 163 8.10 -12.94 -6.06
CA ALA A 163 9.13 -12.48 -5.14
C ALA A 163 9.26 -13.41 -3.92
N TYR A 164 8.12 -13.84 -3.35
CA TYR A 164 8.09 -14.44 -2.00
C TYR A 164 7.56 -15.87 -1.91
N ALA A 165 6.91 -16.42 -2.93
CA ALA A 165 6.36 -17.79 -2.87
C ALA A 165 7.43 -18.87 -2.75
N THR A 166 8.64 -18.64 -3.29
CA THR A 166 9.76 -19.58 -3.20
C THR A 166 10.36 -19.67 -1.79
N ASP A 167 10.19 -18.63 -0.97
CA ASP A 167 10.73 -18.54 0.39
C ASP A 167 9.80 -19.23 1.42
N LEU A 168 8.55 -19.52 1.03
CA LEU A 168 7.52 -20.16 1.87
C LEU A 168 7.46 -21.69 1.71
N GLY A 169 8.28 -22.27 0.83
CA GLY A 169 8.23 -23.71 0.49
C GLY A 169 9.40 -24.55 1.04
N GLY A 170 10.24 -24.00 1.91
CA GLY A 170 11.53 -24.59 2.32
C GLY A 170 11.55 -25.38 3.64
N GLU A 171 10.39 -25.72 4.22
CA GLU A 171 10.31 -26.57 5.43
C GLU A 171 9.50 -27.84 5.14
N THR A 172 10.16 -28.87 4.60
CA THR A 172 9.74 -30.29 4.76
C THR A 172 10.97 -31.19 4.78
#